data_AF-A0A5R2N204-F1
#
_entry.id   AF-A0A5R2N204-F1
#
_cell.length_a   1.000
_cell.length_b   1.000
_cell.length_c   1.000
_cell.angle_alpha   90.00
_cell.angle_beta   90.00
_cell.angle_gamma   90.00
#
_symmetry.space_group_name_H-M   'P 1'
#
loop_
_entity.id
_entity.type
_entity.pdbx_description
1 polymer ?
#
loop_
_entity_poly.entity_id
_entity_poly.type
_entity_poly.pdbx_seq_one_letter_code
_entity_poly.pdbx_strand_id
1 'polypeptide(L)'
;QIAHPGATVRLVGAETEPRLDTEGVDFRISYGEKYRDFNHYIELFTDWVVPACSPALLARHPVRKPADILDLPLLSIEWARDHRSPPSWTEWAASIGAMYRKASGEVAFSLSSAAIDAATNGRGVVLA
;
A
#
# COMPACT_ATOMS: atom_id res chain seq x y z
N GLN A 1 -3.32 18.41 -19.10
CA GLN A 1 -3.00 18.93 -20.44
C GLN A 1 -4.07 19.85 -21.05
N ILE A 2 -5.34 19.80 -20.62
CA ILE A 2 -6.40 20.67 -21.20
C ILE A 2 -6.07 22.17 -21.06
N ALA A 3 -5.54 22.60 -19.91
CA ALA A 3 -5.09 23.98 -19.71
C ALA A 3 -3.72 24.32 -20.33
N HIS A 4 -2.91 23.30 -20.65
CA HIS A 4 -1.54 23.46 -21.17
C HIS A 4 -1.23 22.39 -22.24
N PRO A 5 -1.78 22.52 -23.46
CA PRO A 5 -1.66 21.50 -24.51
C PRO A 5 -0.26 21.40 -25.11
N GLY A 6 0.58 22.44 -24.99
CA GLY A 6 1.97 22.43 -25.44
C GLY A 6 2.95 21.81 -24.45
N ALA A 7 2.50 21.43 -23.25
CA ALA A 7 3.36 20.80 -22.25
C ALA A 7 3.44 19.28 -22.47
N THR A 8 4.66 18.76 -22.53
CA THR A 8 4.94 17.32 -22.60
C THR A 8 5.18 16.80 -21.19
N VAL A 9 4.52 15.71 -20.80
CA VAL A 9 4.71 15.04 -19.52
C VAL A 9 5.34 13.67 -19.77
N ARG A 10 6.44 13.38 -19.08
CA ARG A 10 7.07 12.06 -19.04
C ARG A 10 7.00 11.51 -17.62
N LEU A 11 6.40 10.34 -17.46
CA LEU A 11 6.33 9.63 -16.18
C LEU A 11 7.38 8.53 -16.16
N VAL A 12 8.18 8.48 -15.09
CA VAL A 12 9.19 7.46 -14.86
C VAL A 12 8.91 6.83 -13.51
N GLY A 13 8.66 5.52 -13.50
CA GLY A 13 8.57 4.72 -12.27
C GLY A 13 9.96 4.18 -11.93
N ALA A 14 10.48 4.53 -10.75
CA ALA A 14 11.77 4.06 -10.25
C ALA A 14 11.69 3.78 -8.75
N GLU A 15 12.39 2.74 -8.29
CA GLU A 15 12.50 2.43 -6.85
C GLU A 15 13.53 3.35 -6.15
N THR A 16 14.57 3.75 -6.88
CA THR A 16 15.60 4.66 -6.38
C THR A 16 15.20 6.11 -6.60
N GLU A 17 15.47 6.94 -5.60
CA GLU A 17 15.22 8.37 -5.67
C GLU A 17 16.15 9.04 -6.71
N PRO A 18 15.62 9.83 -7.65
CA PRO A 18 16.42 10.46 -8.69
C PRO A 18 17.25 11.61 -8.13
N ARG A 19 18.43 11.83 -8.71
CA ARG A 19 19.19 13.06 -8.50
C ARG A 19 18.63 14.18 -9.40
N LEU A 20 17.87 15.08 -8.79
CA LEU A 20 17.16 16.17 -9.49
C LEU A 20 18.09 17.09 -10.30
N ASP A 21 19.35 17.20 -9.91
CA ASP A 21 20.36 18.04 -10.57
C ASP A 21 20.96 17.42 -11.85
N THR A 22 20.92 16.10 -11.99
CA THR A 22 21.68 15.36 -13.01
C THR A 22 20.85 14.41 -13.85
N GLU A 23 19.65 14.02 -13.41
CA GLU A 23 18.83 13.00 -14.08
C GLU A 23 17.70 13.57 -14.94
N GLY A 24 17.62 14.90 -15.10
CA GLY A 24 16.63 15.55 -15.96
C GLY A 24 15.19 15.32 -15.48
N VAL A 25 14.99 15.40 -14.16
CA VAL A 25 13.71 15.24 -13.48
C VAL A 25 13.30 16.59 -12.89
N ASP A 26 12.19 17.14 -13.35
CA ASP A 26 11.67 18.42 -12.85
C ASP A 26 10.97 18.28 -11.49
N PHE A 27 10.23 17.18 -11.31
CA PHE A 27 9.45 16.91 -10.10
C PHE A 27 9.53 15.44 -9.71
N ARG A 28 9.40 15.20 -8.41
CA ARG A 28 9.37 13.87 -7.82
C ARG A 28 8.11 13.71 -6.99
N ILE A 29 7.41 12.59 -7.17
CA ILE A 29 6.28 12.18 -6.33
C ILE A 29 6.70 10.89 -5.65
N SER A 30 6.85 10.94 -4.33
CA SER A 30 7.26 9.79 -3.53
C SER A 30 6.41 9.66 -2.28
N TYR A 31 6.46 8.48 -1.65
CA TYR A 31 5.77 8.16 -0.41
C TYR A 31 6.78 7.81 0.69
N GLY A 32 6.40 8.03 1.94
CA GLY A 32 7.26 7.77 3.10
C GLY A 32 8.13 8.97 3.47
N GLU A 33 9.23 8.74 4.18
CA GLU A 33 9.96 9.82 4.85
C GLU A 33 11.21 10.31 4.10
N LYS A 34 11.52 9.72 2.93
CA LYS A 34 12.66 10.11 2.08
C LYS A 34 12.57 11.54 1.52
N TYR A 35 11.43 12.21 1.66
CA TYR A 35 11.34 13.64 1.35
C TYR A 35 12.20 14.50 2.27
N ARG A 36 12.53 14.01 3.47
CA ARG A 36 13.35 14.74 4.46
C ARG A 36 14.80 14.93 4.00
N ASP A 37 15.26 14.15 3.04
CA ASP A 37 16.61 14.26 2.46
C ASP A 37 16.74 15.43 1.46
N PHE A 38 15.64 16.15 1.20
CA PHE A 38 15.56 17.20 0.20
C PHE A 38 15.16 18.54 0.83
N ASN A 39 15.77 19.63 0.35
CA ASN A 39 15.54 20.97 0.87
C ASN A 39 14.13 21.52 0.58
N HIS A 40 13.47 21.02 -0.46
CA HIS A 40 12.16 21.49 -0.90
C HIS A 40 11.22 20.31 -1.09
N TYR A 41 10.14 20.30 -0.32
CA TYR A 41 9.06 19.33 -0.44
C TYR A 41 7.74 19.98 0.00
N ILE A 42 6.64 19.40 -0.45
CA ILE A 42 5.29 19.72 0.01
C ILE A 42 4.50 18.43 0.12
N GLU A 43 3.74 18.27 1.21
CA GLU A 43 2.78 17.18 1.32
C GLU A 43 1.64 17.42 0.34
N LEU A 44 1.38 16.45 -0.55
CA LEU A 44 0.26 16.54 -1.49
C LEU A 44 -1.04 16.08 -0.83
N PHE A 45 -0.99 14.92 -0.16
CA PHE A 45 -2.10 14.32 0.58
C PHE A 45 -1.57 13.16 1.44
N THR A 46 -2.40 12.67 2.35
CA THR A 46 -2.21 11.41 3.07
C THR A 46 -3.28 10.41 2.65
N ASP A 47 -2.95 9.12 2.72
CA ASP A 47 -3.85 8.02 2.38
C ASP A 47 -4.13 7.12 3.58
N TRP A 48 -5.07 6.21 3.39
CA TRP A 48 -5.51 5.23 4.39
C TRP A 48 -5.57 3.88 3.70
N VAL A 49 -5.06 2.84 4.35
CA VAL A 49 -5.25 1.47 3.89
C VAL A 49 -6.50 0.88 4.53
N VAL A 50 -7.23 0.08 3.77
CA VAL A 50 -8.42 -0.62 4.23
C VAL A 50 -8.35 -2.10 3.89
N PRO A 51 -9.03 -2.96 4.66
CA PRO A 51 -9.22 -4.35 4.28
C PRO A 51 -10.00 -4.46 2.96
N ALA A 52 -9.42 -5.13 1.99
CA ALA A 52 -10.04 -5.40 0.70
C ALA A 52 -9.99 -6.90 0.38
N CYS A 53 -11.07 -7.45 -0.18
CA CYS A 53 -11.14 -8.84 -0.62
C CYS A 53 -12.20 -9.02 -1.72
N SER A 54 -12.18 -10.17 -2.39
CA SER A 54 -13.21 -10.50 -3.38
C SER A 54 -14.60 -10.64 -2.74
N PRO A 55 -15.68 -10.21 -3.42
CA PRO A 55 -17.05 -10.44 -2.97
C PRO A 55 -17.37 -11.93 -2.74
N ALA A 56 -16.78 -12.82 -3.54
CA ALA A 56 -16.96 -14.26 -3.41
C ALA A 56 -16.42 -14.83 -2.09
N LEU A 57 -15.35 -14.23 -1.53
CA LEU A 57 -14.83 -14.60 -0.22
C LEU A 57 -15.85 -14.27 0.87
N LEU A 58 -16.43 -13.06 0.84
CA LEU A 58 -17.43 -12.62 1.82
C LEU A 58 -18.75 -13.41 1.73
N ALA A 59 -19.13 -13.87 0.53
CA ALA A 59 -20.29 -14.74 0.37
C ALA A 59 -20.11 -16.09 1.09
N ARG A 60 -18.88 -16.61 1.18
CA ARG A 60 -18.56 -17.88 1.87
C ARG A 60 -18.23 -17.67 3.35
N HIS A 61 -17.72 -16.50 3.70
CA HIS A 61 -17.32 -16.12 5.05
C HIS A 61 -17.89 -14.74 5.41
N PRO A 62 -19.17 -14.65 5.80
CA PRO A 62 -19.80 -13.37 6.12
C PRO A 62 -19.13 -12.68 7.32
N VAL A 63 -18.71 -11.43 7.12
CA VAL A 63 -18.15 -10.54 8.15
C VAL A 63 -19.29 -9.71 8.74
N ARG A 64 -19.47 -9.74 10.08
CA ARG A 64 -20.53 -8.99 10.78
C ARG A 64 -19.97 -7.83 11.61
N LYS A 65 -18.72 -7.95 12.05
CA LYS A 65 -17.97 -6.91 12.76
C LYS A 65 -16.53 -6.86 12.24
N PRO A 66 -15.81 -5.74 12.39
CA PRO A 66 -14.44 -5.61 11.88
C PRO A 66 -13.49 -6.73 12.35
N ALA A 67 -13.61 -7.17 13.61
CA ALA A 67 -12.77 -8.22 14.16
C ALA A 67 -12.89 -9.56 13.43
N ASP A 68 -14.03 -9.86 12.77
CA ASP A 68 -14.21 -11.12 12.02
C ASP A 68 -13.28 -11.21 10.80
N ILE A 69 -12.75 -10.07 10.33
CA ILE A 69 -11.76 -10.05 9.24
C ILE A 69 -10.48 -10.78 9.66
N LEU A 70 -10.09 -10.69 10.94
CA LEU A 70 -8.87 -11.31 11.46
C LEU A 70 -8.93 -12.84 11.48
N ASP A 71 -10.12 -13.44 11.31
CA ASP A 71 -10.33 -14.88 11.19
C ASP A 71 -10.25 -15.37 9.74
N LEU A 72 -10.14 -14.46 8.76
CA LEU A 72 -9.98 -14.78 7.35
C LEU A 72 -8.49 -14.96 7.00
N PRO A 73 -8.16 -15.60 5.86
CA PRO A 73 -6.79 -15.61 5.37
C PRO A 73 -6.31 -14.16 5.13
N LEU A 74 -5.29 -13.73 5.86
CA LEU A 74 -4.72 -12.38 5.75
C LEU A 74 -3.48 -12.40 4.86
N LEU A 75 -3.47 -11.52 3.86
CA LEU A 75 -2.37 -11.34 2.92
C LEU A 75 -1.55 -10.13 3.36
N SER A 76 -0.24 -10.32 3.50
CA SER A 76 0.69 -9.25 3.87
C SER A 76 1.44 -8.73 2.66
N ILE A 77 1.82 -7.45 2.69
CA ILE A 77 2.73 -6.85 1.70
C ILE A 77 4.02 -6.46 2.42
N GLU A 78 5.14 -7.04 2.02
CA GLU A 78 6.46 -6.74 2.56
C GLU A 78 7.17 -5.75 1.65
N TRP A 79 7.18 -4.49 2.06
CA TRP A 79 7.92 -3.42 1.38
C TRP A 79 9.39 -3.48 1.76
N ALA A 80 10.26 -3.00 0.85
CA ALA A 80 11.67 -2.86 1.13
C ALA A 80 11.88 -1.93 2.35
N ARG A 81 12.89 -2.25 3.17
CA ARG A 81 13.15 -1.61 4.48
C ARG A 81 13.37 -0.09 4.43
N ASP A 82 13.72 0.41 3.27
CA ASP A 82 13.97 1.82 3.00
C ASP A 82 12.69 2.63 2.76
N HIS A 83 11.55 1.96 2.61
CA HIS A 83 10.23 2.59 2.50
C HIS A 83 9.48 2.46 3.83
N ARG A 84 8.66 3.47 4.16
CA ARG A 84 7.72 3.35 5.27
C ARG A 84 6.72 2.27 4.90
N SER A 85 6.77 1.13 5.60
CA SER A 85 5.82 0.04 5.37
C SER A 85 4.39 0.56 5.55
N PRO A 86 3.45 0.13 4.70
CA PRO A 86 2.03 0.37 4.97
C PRO A 86 1.64 -0.28 6.31
N PRO A 87 0.53 0.17 6.93
CA PRO A 87 0.05 -0.42 8.17
C PRO A 87 -0.06 -1.94 8.08
N SER A 88 0.51 -2.62 9.07
CA SER A 88 0.43 -4.06 9.25
C SER A 88 -0.94 -4.50 9.76
N TRP A 89 -1.25 -5.79 9.63
CA TRP A 89 -2.45 -6.37 10.25
C TRP A 89 -2.50 -6.20 11.77
N THR A 90 -1.34 -6.16 12.43
CA THR A 90 -1.25 -5.88 13.87
C THR A 90 -1.67 -4.44 14.18
N GLU A 91 -1.21 -3.47 13.38
CA GLU A 91 -1.60 -2.05 13.53
C GLU A 91 -3.08 -1.84 13.17
N TRP A 92 -3.57 -2.48 12.12
CA TRP A 92 -4.98 -2.43 11.75
C TRP A 92 -5.87 -3.05 12.83
N ALA A 93 -5.51 -4.21 13.37
CA ALA A 93 -6.24 -4.83 14.48
C ALA A 93 -6.30 -3.90 15.71
N ALA A 94 -5.18 -3.28 16.07
CA ALA A 94 -5.13 -2.31 17.17
C ALA A 94 -6.05 -1.11 16.91
N SER A 95 -6.15 -0.63 15.66
CA SER A 95 -7.03 0.50 15.29
C SER A 95 -8.52 0.22 15.50
N ILE A 96 -8.93 -1.06 15.45
CA ILE A 96 -10.31 -1.49 15.72
C ILE A 96 -10.50 -2.01 17.16
N GLY A 97 -9.52 -1.84 18.04
CA GLY A 97 -9.55 -2.31 19.43
C GLY A 97 -9.42 -3.83 19.58
N ALA A 98 -8.91 -4.52 18.56
CA ALA A 98 -8.64 -5.95 18.58
C ALA A 98 -7.14 -6.24 18.76
N MET A 99 -6.81 -7.50 19.04
CA MET A 99 -5.43 -7.98 19.04
C MET A 99 -5.26 -8.98 17.90
N TYR A 100 -4.17 -8.84 17.17
CA TYR A 100 -3.77 -9.79 16.14
C TYR A 100 -2.35 -10.25 16.38
N ARG A 101 -2.11 -11.56 16.26
CA ARG A 101 -0.78 -12.15 16.30
C ARG A 101 -0.62 -12.98 15.05
N LYS A 102 0.35 -12.59 14.21
CA LYS A 102 0.72 -13.29 12.99
C LYS A 102 0.87 -14.79 13.26
N ALA A 103 0.08 -15.59 12.56
CA ALA A 103 0.16 -17.04 12.56
C ALA A 103 1.34 -17.51 11.69
N SER A 104 1.90 -18.67 12.04
CA SER A 104 2.91 -19.32 11.22
C SER A 104 2.33 -19.72 9.87
N GLY A 105 2.98 -19.35 8.77
CA GLY A 105 2.58 -19.75 7.41
C GLY A 105 1.69 -18.74 6.67
N GLU A 106 1.50 -17.53 7.20
CA GLU A 106 0.87 -16.44 6.44
C GLU A 106 1.66 -16.04 5.20
N VAL A 107 0.94 -15.73 4.13
CA VAL A 107 1.52 -15.35 2.84
C VAL A 107 1.86 -13.88 2.85
N ALA A 108 3.11 -13.58 2.48
CA ALA A 108 3.58 -12.23 2.21
C ALA A 108 3.98 -12.09 0.75
N PHE A 109 3.63 -10.95 0.15
CA PHE A 109 4.01 -10.59 -1.21
C PHE A 109 4.99 -9.42 -1.17
N SER A 110 5.98 -9.42 -2.05
CA SER A 110 6.89 -8.28 -2.23
C SER A 110 6.29 -7.16 -3.09
N LEU A 111 5.20 -7.43 -3.82
CA LEU A 111 4.53 -6.49 -4.70
C LEU A 111 3.06 -6.34 -4.29
N SER A 112 2.61 -5.09 -4.11
CA SER A 112 1.22 -4.78 -3.78
C SER A 112 0.24 -5.30 -4.83
N SER A 113 0.60 -5.20 -6.12
CA SER A 113 -0.22 -5.72 -7.22
C SER A 113 -0.48 -7.22 -7.09
N ALA A 114 0.54 -8.01 -6.74
CA ALA A 114 0.38 -9.45 -6.55
C ALA A 114 -0.52 -9.81 -5.36
N ALA A 115 -0.43 -9.05 -4.26
CA ALA A 115 -1.32 -9.24 -3.11
C ALA A 115 -2.78 -8.88 -3.43
N ILE A 116 -2.99 -7.77 -4.16
CA ILE A 116 -4.32 -7.33 -4.63
C ILE A 116 -4.91 -8.35 -5.60
N ASP A 117 -4.11 -8.87 -6.54
CA ASP A 117 -4.54 -9.92 -7.46
C ASP A 117 -4.95 -11.19 -6.70
N ALA A 118 -4.17 -11.59 -5.69
CA ALA A 118 -4.52 -12.73 -4.84
C ALA A 118 -5.84 -12.49 -4.07
N ALA A 119 -6.04 -11.29 -3.50
CA ALA A 119 -7.29 -10.93 -2.81
C ALA A 119 -8.50 -10.94 -3.75
N THR A 120 -8.32 -10.43 -4.98
CA THR A 120 -9.34 -10.41 -6.05
C THR A 120 -9.71 -11.83 -6.49
N ASN A 121 -8.74 -12.75 -6.50
CA ASN A 121 -8.94 -14.17 -6.76
C ASN A 121 -9.42 -14.97 -5.53
N GLY A 122 -9.86 -14.30 -4.46
CA GLY A 122 -10.45 -14.93 -3.28
C GLY A 122 -9.46 -15.68 -2.39
N ARG A 123 -8.15 -15.36 -2.48
CA ARG A 123 -7.12 -15.99 -1.65
C ARG A 123 -7.04 -15.45 -0.23
N GLY A 124 -7.67 -14.31 0.04
CA GLY A 124 -7.68 -13.70 1.36
C GLY A 124 -8.08 -12.24 1.32
N VAL A 125 -7.80 -11.56 2.43
CA VAL A 125 -7.96 -10.12 2.61
C VAL A 125 -6.60 -9.45 2.59
N VAL A 126 -6.48 -8.33 1.91
CA VAL A 126 -5.27 -7.49 1.86
C VAL A 126 -5.55 -6.13 2.49
N LEU A 127 -4.54 -5.47 3.04
CA LEU A 127 -4.60 -4.04 3.36
C LEU A 127 -4.07 -3.26 2.15
N ALA A 128 -4.92 -2.45 1.53
CA ALA A 128 -4.61 -1.68 0.33
C ALA A 128 -5.35 -0.34 0.30
#